data_AF-A0A8H7NQF5-F1
#
_entry.id   AF-A0A8H7NQF5-F1
#
_cell.length_a   1.000
_cell.length_b   1.000
_cell.length_c   1.000
_cell.angle_alpha   90.00
_cell.angle_beta   90.00
_cell.angle_gamma   90.00
#
_symmetry.space_group_name_H-M   'P 1'
#
loop_
_entity.id
_entity.type
_entity.pdbx_description
1 polymer ?
#
loop_
_entity_poly.entity_id
_entity_poly.type
_entity_poly.pdbx_seq_one_letter_code
_entity_poly.pdbx_strand_id
1 'polypeptide(L)'
;MDANPAQLPLNQQITRFREIISTNPTLMTILSRAATLKLPNWYLAAGAVSQTIWNAMSSFPPETGIRDYDLVYFDDSDLSYEAEDAVIQAGRELFADLPVEVEIRNQARVHLWFEKKFGVPCPPHKSVEAGIDT
;
A
#
# COMPACT_ATOMS: atom_id res chain seq x y z
N MET A 1 -5.53 15.17 28.32
CA MET A 1 -4.57 14.49 27.43
C MET A 1 -5.21 13.18 27.06
N ASP A 2 -5.58 13.01 25.80
CA ASP A 2 -6.06 11.71 25.34
C ASP A 2 -4.94 10.67 25.52
N ALA A 3 -5.30 9.47 25.97
CA ALA A 3 -4.34 8.40 26.16
C ALA A 3 -3.65 8.09 24.81
N ASN A 4 -2.32 7.95 24.82
CA ASN A 4 -1.56 7.56 23.63
C ASN A 4 -2.17 6.26 23.05
N PRO A 5 -2.72 6.29 21.82
CA PRO A 5 -3.33 5.11 21.19
C PRO A 5 -2.46 3.85 21.23
N ALA A 6 -1.13 3.99 21.16
CA ALA A 6 -0.19 2.86 21.22
C ALA A 6 -0.10 2.16 22.59
N GLN A 7 -0.65 2.78 23.65
CA GLN A 7 -0.66 2.24 25.01
C GLN A 7 -2.03 1.64 25.41
N LEU A 8 -3.01 1.67 24.50
CA LEU A 8 -4.32 1.08 24.75
C LEU A 8 -4.29 -0.45 24.66
N PRO A 9 -5.27 -1.17 25.22
CA PRO A 9 -5.47 -2.59 24.94
C PRO A 9 -5.60 -2.87 23.43
N LEU A 10 -5.10 -4.00 22.95
CA LEU A 10 -5.00 -4.31 21.51
C LEU A 10 -6.31 -4.11 20.73
N ASN A 11 -7.45 -4.54 21.30
CA ASN A 11 -8.77 -4.35 20.67
C ASN A 11 -9.15 -2.86 20.49
N GLN A 12 -8.71 -2.01 21.42
CA GLN A 12 -8.88 -0.57 21.30
C GLN A 12 -7.87 0.03 20.31
N GLN A 13 -6.63 -0.48 20.25
CA GLN A 13 -5.66 -0.06 19.23
C GLN A 13 -6.17 -0.34 17.81
N ILE A 14 -6.79 -1.50 17.58
CA ILE A 14 -7.40 -1.83 16.27
C ILE A 14 -8.51 -0.85 15.91
N THR A 15 -9.35 -0.47 16.88
CA THR A 15 -10.41 0.52 16.67
C THR A 15 -9.82 1.89 16.34
N ARG A 16 -8.82 2.34 17.11
CA ARG A 16 -8.12 3.61 16.86
C ARG A 16 -7.39 3.63 15.53
N PHE A 17 -6.76 2.52 15.14
CA PHE A 17 -6.13 2.38 13.83
C PHE A 17 -7.15 2.63 12.71
N ARG A 18 -8.32 1.97 12.76
CA ARG A 18 -9.36 2.17 11.74
C ARG A 18 -9.87 3.60 11.70
N GLU A 19 -10.10 4.20 12.86
CA GLU A 19 -10.52 5.61 12.95
C GLU A 19 -9.48 6.54 12.33
N ILE A 20 -8.20 6.39 12.70
CA ILE A 20 -7.11 7.21 12.17
C ILE A 20 -6.94 7.02 10.67
N ILE A 21 -6.89 5.79 10.18
CA ILE A 21 -6.75 5.52 8.73
C ILE A 21 -7.92 6.12 7.94
N SER A 22 -9.14 6.09 8.49
CA SER A 22 -10.32 6.66 7.84
C SER A 22 -10.27 8.19 7.73
N THR A 23 -9.36 8.87 8.44
CA THR A 23 -9.18 10.33 8.30
C THR A 23 -8.39 10.72 7.05
N ASN A 24 -7.68 9.78 6.41
CA ASN A 24 -6.96 10.05 5.15
C ASN A 24 -7.92 9.80 3.96
N PRO A 25 -8.44 10.86 3.31
CA PRO A 25 -9.44 10.71 2.26
C PRO A 25 -8.85 10.08 0.99
N THR A 26 -7.59 10.37 0.65
CA THR A 26 -6.92 9.76 -0.50
C THR A 26 -6.74 8.26 -0.31
N LEU A 27 -6.27 7.82 0.86
CA LEU A 27 -6.13 6.41 1.21
C LEU A 27 -7.47 5.67 1.06
N MET A 28 -8.55 6.22 1.64
CA MET A 28 -9.88 5.62 1.56
C MET A 28 -10.43 5.58 0.13
N THR A 29 -10.13 6.60 -0.67
CA THR A 29 -10.49 6.64 -2.10
C THR A 29 -9.76 5.56 -2.88
N ILE A 30 -8.46 5.38 -2.63
CA ILE A 30 -7.65 4.35 -3.26
C ILE A 30 -8.17 2.97 -2.90
N LEU A 31 -8.40 2.67 -1.62
CA LEU A 31 -8.96 1.38 -1.19
C LEU A 31 -10.29 1.05 -1.88
N SER A 32 -11.20 2.02 -1.93
CA SER A 32 -12.51 1.86 -2.55
C SER A 32 -12.42 1.56 -4.04
N ARG A 33 -11.59 2.32 -4.77
CA ARG A 33 -11.40 2.16 -6.21
C ARG A 33 -10.57 0.92 -6.55
N ALA A 34 -9.50 0.64 -5.83
CA ALA A 34 -8.64 -0.54 -6.05
C ALA A 34 -9.43 -1.86 -6.03
N ALA A 35 -10.50 -1.94 -5.23
CA ALA A 35 -11.40 -3.09 -5.22
C ALA A 35 -12.03 -3.38 -6.59
N THR A 36 -12.18 -2.39 -7.47
CA THR A 36 -12.73 -2.58 -8.83
C THR A 36 -11.73 -3.16 -9.81
N LEU A 37 -10.42 -3.14 -9.50
CA LEU A 37 -9.38 -3.81 -10.30
C LEU A 37 -9.45 -5.33 -10.17
N LYS A 38 -10.15 -5.85 -9.15
CA LYS A 38 -10.32 -7.30 -8.90
C LYS A 38 -8.99 -8.07 -8.84
N LEU A 39 -7.95 -7.43 -8.33
CA LEU A 39 -6.64 -8.06 -8.17
C LEU A 39 -6.74 -9.22 -7.16
N PRO A 40 -5.98 -10.30 -7.35
CA PRO A 40 -5.84 -11.35 -6.34
C PRO A 40 -4.97 -10.85 -5.18
N ASN A 41 -5.38 -11.20 -3.96
CA ASN A 41 -4.63 -10.98 -2.70
C ASN A 41 -3.88 -9.64 -2.66
N TRP A 42 -4.59 -8.52 -2.59
CA TRP A 42 -3.98 -7.19 -2.66
C TRP A 42 -4.08 -6.41 -1.35
N TYR A 43 -3.12 -5.51 -1.15
CA TYR A 43 -3.03 -4.60 -0.01
C TYR A 43 -2.67 -3.19 -0.48
N LEU A 44 -3.21 -2.19 0.19
CA LEU A 44 -2.61 -0.85 0.23
C LEU A 44 -1.64 -0.84 1.43
N ALA A 45 -0.35 -0.67 1.17
CA ALA A 45 0.70 -1.00 2.13
C ALA A 45 1.66 0.17 2.43
N ALA A 46 2.71 -0.16 3.17
CA ALA A 46 3.93 0.65 3.33
C ALA A 46 3.73 2.05 3.94
N GLY A 47 4.39 3.05 3.33
CA GLY A 47 4.68 4.35 3.94
C GLY A 47 3.42 5.15 4.23
N ALA A 48 2.46 5.18 3.31
CA ALA A 48 1.24 5.97 3.45
C ALA A 48 0.40 5.55 4.68
N VAL A 49 0.31 4.25 4.96
CA VAL A 49 -0.42 3.71 6.13
C VAL A 49 0.26 4.16 7.42
N SER A 50 1.57 3.95 7.53
CA SER A 50 2.34 4.30 8.73
C SER A 50 2.41 5.82 8.95
N GLN A 51 2.63 6.58 7.89
CA GLN A 51 2.70 8.04 7.93
C GLN A 51 1.36 8.67 8.33
N THR A 52 0.23 8.12 7.87
CA THR A 52 -1.10 8.56 8.33
C THR A 52 -1.23 8.44 9.85
N ILE A 53 -0.75 7.33 10.42
CA ILE A 53 -0.75 7.12 11.87
C ILE A 53 0.18 8.12 12.57
N TRP A 54 1.41 8.29 12.09
CA TRP A 54 2.36 9.24 12.67
C TRP A 54 1.86 10.68 12.60
N ASN A 55 1.19 11.06 11.51
CA ASN A 55 0.57 12.38 11.36
C ASN A 55 -0.50 12.60 12.43
N ALA A 56 -1.42 11.65 12.61
CA ALA A 56 -2.44 11.74 13.66
C ALA A 56 -1.82 11.84 15.06
N MET A 57 -0.80 11.01 15.34
CA MET A 57 -0.08 11.02 16.62
C MET A 57 0.69 12.31 16.88
N SER A 58 1.06 13.03 15.82
CA SER A 58 1.84 14.27 15.88
C SER A 58 0.99 15.52 15.60
N SER A 59 -0.34 15.38 15.53
CA SER A 59 -1.28 16.47 15.23
C SER A 59 -1.04 17.17 13.89
N PHE A 60 -0.53 16.45 12.89
CA PHE A 60 -0.46 16.91 11.50
C PHE A 60 -1.70 16.47 10.69
N PRO A 61 -2.04 17.18 9.61
CA PRO A 61 -3.02 16.69 8.63
C PRO A 61 -2.67 15.28 8.15
N PRO A 62 -3.67 14.41 7.90
CA PRO A 62 -3.46 12.98 7.68
C PRO A 62 -2.59 12.65 6.46
N GLU A 63 -2.60 13.50 5.44
CA GLU A 63 -1.87 13.33 4.18
C GLU A 63 -0.48 13.98 4.18
N THR A 64 -0.07 14.60 5.28
CA THR A 64 1.21 15.33 5.38
C THR A 64 2.40 14.41 5.08
N GLY A 65 3.24 14.82 4.13
CA GLY A 65 4.48 14.11 3.80
C GLY A 65 4.31 12.78 3.06
N ILE A 66 3.09 12.43 2.65
CA ILE A 66 2.84 11.25 1.81
C ILE A 66 3.01 11.67 0.34
N ARG A 67 3.93 11.01 -0.37
CA ARG A 67 4.23 11.31 -1.78
C ARG A 67 3.56 10.33 -2.75
N ASP A 68 3.35 9.11 -2.29
CA ASP A 68 2.92 7.98 -3.07
C ASP A 68 2.15 6.98 -2.18
N TYR A 69 1.40 6.09 -2.84
CA TYR A 69 0.61 5.05 -2.21
C TYR A 69 0.89 3.70 -2.88
N ASP A 70 1.45 2.76 -2.11
CA ASP A 70 1.80 1.42 -2.61
C ASP A 70 0.59 0.47 -2.65
N LEU A 71 0.11 0.14 -3.85
CA LEU A 71 -0.89 -0.90 -4.07
C LEU A 71 -0.20 -2.18 -4.54
N VAL A 72 -0.02 -3.12 -3.61
CA VAL A 72 0.69 -4.37 -3.87
C VAL A 72 -0.30 -5.53 -4.03
N TYR A 73 -0.02 -6.44 -4.95
CA TYR A 73 -0.82 -7.65 -5.18
C TYR A 73 0.07 -8.84 -5.50
N PHE A 74 -0.48 -10.06 -5.51
CA PHE A 74 0.26 -11.27 -5.85
C PHE A 74 -0.50 -12.07 -6.91
N ASP A 75 0.09 -12.15 -8.09
CA ASP A 75 -0.36 -13.00 -9.18
C ASP A 75 0.84 -13.69 -9.83
N ASP A 76 0.95 -15.01 -9.63
CA ASP A 76 2.03 -15.83 -10.20
C ASP A 76 1.62 -16.57 -11.48
N SER A 77 0.40 -16.32 -12.00
CA SER A 77 -0.10 -16.96 -13.22
C SER A 77 0.59 -16.44 -14.48
N ASP A 78 1.01 -15.18 -14.47
CA ASP A 78 1.79 -14.54 -15.54
C ASP A 78 2.80 -13.55 -14.94
N LEU A 79 4.07 -13.92 -15.00
CA LEU A 79 5.19 -13.11 -14.50
C LEU A 79 5.80 -12.20 -15.57
N SER A 80 5.16 -12.00 -16.72
CA SER A 80 5.60 -11.04 -17.73
C SER A 80 5.46 -9.60 -17.24
N TYR A 81 6.31 -8.70 -17.75
CA TYR A 81 6.15 -7.27 -17.43
C TYR A 81 4.84 -6.73 -18.03
N GLU A 82 4.43 -7.27 -19.18
CA GLU A 82 3.22 -6.90 -19.89
C GLU A 82 1.95 -7.15 -19.07
N ALA A 83 1.88 -8.25 -18.31
CA ALA A 83 0.78 -8.52 -17.38
C ALA A 83 0.72 -7.50 -16.23
N GLU A 84 1.87 -7.14 -15.66
CA GLU A 84 1.96 -6.11 -14.62
C GLU A 84 1.65 -4.71 -15.18
N ASP A 85 2.15 -4.38 -16.37
CA ASP A 85 1.94 -3.10 -17.03
C ASP A 85 0.46 -2.87 -17.36
N ALA A 86 -0.27 -3.90 -17.79
CA ALA A 86 -1.72 -3.80 -18.00
C ALA A 86 -2.46 -3.36 -16.74
N VAL A 87 -2.08 -3.88 -15.56
CA VAL A 87 -2.63 -3.45 -14.27
C VAL A 87 -2.20 -2.02 -13.92
N ILE A 88 -0.92 -1.68 -14.17
CA ILE A 88 -0.40 -0.32 -13.95
C ILE A 88 -1.19 0.70 -14.79
N GLN A 89 -1.45 0.44 -16.08
CA GLN A 89 -2.23 1.35 -16.92
C GLN A 89 -3.67 1.47 -16.44
N ALA A 90 -4.33 0.34 -16.09
CA ALA A 90 -5.68 0.38 -15.54
C ALA A 90 -5.76 1.21 -14.25
N GLY A 91 -4.74 1.10 -13.38
CA GLY A 91 -4.61 1.92 -12.19
C GLY A 91 -4.40 3.41 -12.50
N ARG A 92 -3.53 3.73 -13.46
CA ARG A 92 -3.31 5.13 -13.88
C ARG A 92 -4.59 5.80 -14.33
N GLU A 93 -5.42 5.11 -15.12
CA GLU A 93 -6.73 5.62 -15.51
C GLU A 93 -7.68 5.78 -14.31
N LEU A 94 -7.70 4.78 -13.43
CA LEU A 94 -8.59 4.72 -12.27
C LEU A 94 -8.29 5.80 -11.20
N PHE A 95 -7.03 6.23 -11.11
CA PHE A 95 -6.55 7.19 -10.11
C PHE A 95 -6.14 8.54 -10.73
N ALA A 96 -6.44 8.79 -12.00
CA ALA A 96 -5.94 9.95 -12.76
C ALA A 96 -6.28 11.33 -12.17
N ASP A 97 -7.36 11.43 -11.39
CA ASP A 97 -7.81 12.65 -10.71
C ASP A 97 -7.14 12.88 -9.34
N LEU A 98 -6.42 11.89 -8.81
CA LEU A 98 -5.73 12.03 -7.53
C LEU A 98 -4.42 12.81 -7.71
N PRO A 99 -4.07 13.75 -6.80
CA PRO A 99 -2.85 14.55 -6.91
C PRO A 99 -1.59 13.81 -6.43
N VAL A 100 -1.63 12.48 -6.39
CA VAL A 100 -0.59 11.60 -5.85
C VAL A 100 -0.38 10.39 -6.76
N GLU A 101 0.80 9.79 -6.69
CA GLU A 101 1.08 8.55 -7.42
C GLU A 101 0.55 7.33 -6.64
N VAL A 102 -0.07 6.39 -7.36
CA VAL A 102 -0.40 5.07 -6.83
C VAL A 102 0.54 4.06 -7.50
N GLU A 103 1.53 3.59 -6.74
CA GLU A 103 2.50 2.62 -7.22
C GLU A 103 1.92 1.21 -7.16
N ILE A 104 1.59 0.64 -8.32
CA ILE A 104 1.07 -0.72 -8.39
C ILE A 104 2.20 -1.71 -8.63
N ARG A 105 2.26 -2.77 -7.80
CA ARG A 105 3.32 -3.78 -7.89
C ARG A 105 2.81 -5.20 -7.71
N ASN A 106 3.19 -6.08 -8.64
CA ASN A 106 3.03 -7.51 -8.48
C ASN A 106 4.21 -8.09 -7.68
N GLN A 107 3.96 -8.50 -6.43
CA GLN A 107 4.94 -9.08 -5.54
C GLN A 107 5.53 -10.39 -6.07
N ALA A 108 4.79 -11.12 -6.91
CA ALA A 108 5.29 -12.35 -7.54
C ALA A 108 6.44 -12.06 -8.52
N ARG A 109 6.53 -10.85 -9.08
CA ARG A 109 7.57 -10.46 -10.07
C ARG A 109 8.80 -9.79 -9.49
N VAL A 110 8.77 -9.34 -8.24
CA VAL A 110 9.82 -8.45 -7.68
C VAL A 110 11.22 -9.05 -7.83
N HIS A 111 11.37 -10.34 -7.53
CA HIS A 111 12.63 -11.08 -7.66
C HIS A 111 13.27 -11.04 -9.06
N LEU A 112 12.49 -10.79 -10.12
CA LEU A 112 13.00 -10.77 -11.51
C LEU A 112 13.77 -9.49 -11.86
N TRP A 113 13.54 -8.40 -11.12
CA TRP A 113 14.12 -7.10 -11.46
C TRP A 113 14.79 -6.40 -10.28
N PHE A 114 14.44 -6.73 -9.03
CA PHE A 114 14.90 -6.02 -7.83
C PHE A 114 16.42 -6.06 -7.67
N GLU A 115 17.03 -7.24 -7.78
CA GLU A 115 18.48 -7.40 -7.65
C GLU A 115 19.24 -6.62 -8.73
N LYS A 116 18.74 -6.62 -9.97
CA LYS A 116 19.34 -5.84 -11.05
C LYS A 116 19.27 -4.32 -10.78
N LYS A 117 18.18 -3.86 -10.14
CA LYS A 117 17.97 -2.43 -9.85
C LYS A 117 18.75 -1.95 -8.64
N PHE A 118 18.84 -2.75 -7.59
CA PHE A 118 19.35 -2.33 -6.28
C PHE A 118 20.62 -3.05 -5.82
N GLY A 119 21.05 -4.11 -6.52
CA GLY A 119 22.24 -4.91 -6.16
C GLY A 119 22.04 -5.79 -4.93
N VAL A 120 20.79 -5.98 -4.48
CA VAL A 120 20.44 -6.79 -3.30
C VAL A 120 19.64 -8.01 -3.77
N PRO A 121 20.06 -9.24 -3.42
CA PRO A 121 19.30 -10.44 -3.76
C PRO A 121 17.87 -10.38 -3.21
N CYS A 122 16.90 -10.71 -4.06
CA CYS A 122 15.50 -10.81 -3.70
C CYS A 122 14.99 -12.19 -4.14
N PRO A 123 14.79 -13.14 -3.21
CA PRO A 123 14.23 -14.44 -3.56
C PRO A 123 12.76 -14.30 -3.98
N PRO A 124 12.22 -15.24 -4.78
CA PRO A 124 10.80 -15.22 -5.14
C PRO A 124 9.89 -15.23 -3.91
N HIS A 125 9.01 -14.24 -3.81
CA HIS A 125 7.97 -14.21 -2.80
C HIS A 125 6.88 -15.25 -3.10
N LYS A 126 6.20 -15.75 -2.06
CA LYS A 126 5.11 -16.75 -2.18
C LYS A 126 3.72 -16.17 -1.94
N SER A 127 3.65 -14.91 -1.51
CA SER A 127 2.42 -14.17 -1.26
C SER A 127 2.73 -12.67 -1.17
N VAL A 128 1.72 -11.82 -1.03
CA VAL A 128 1.96 -10.39 -0.76
C VAL A 128 2.57 -10.19 0.61
N GLU A 129 2.08 -10.88 1.62
CA GLU A 129 2.56 -10.79 3.00
C GLU A 129 4.05 -11.14 3.07
N ALA A 130 4.47 -12.19 2.36
CA ALA A 130 5.89 -12.54 2.26
C ALA A 130 6.74 -11.42 1.65
N GLY A 131 6.19 -10.62 0.72
CA GLY A 131 6.86 -9.45 0.15
C GLY A 131 6.77 -8.20 1.02
N ILE A 132 5.80 -8.11 1.94
CA ILE A 132 5.72 -7.04 2.95
C ILE A 132 6.72 -7.30 4.09
N ASP A 133 6.99 -8.57 4.40
CA ASP A 133 7.87 -9.00 5.49
C ASP A 133 9.38 -8.90 5.15
N THR A 134 9.76 -8.50 3.93
CA THR A 134 11.17 -8.42 3.47
C THR A 134 11.87 -7.10 3.73
#